data_AF-A0A3N2JJ67-F1
#
_entry.id   AF-A0A3N2JJ67-F1
#
_cell.length_a   1.000
_cell.length_b   1.000
_cell.length_c   1.000
_cell.angle_alpha   90.00
_cell.angle_beta   90.00
_cell.angle_gamma   90.00
#
_symmetry.space_group_name_H-M   'P 1'
#
loop_
_entity.id
_entity.type
_entity.pdbx_description
1 polymer ?
#
loop_
_entity_poly.entity_id
_entity_poly.type
_entity_poly.pdbx_seq_one_letter_code
_entity_poly.pdbx_strand_id
1 'polypeptide(L)' 'MTATSVTFLVLTLAIVWGGLVASVLYVRARPEADHLPPGGEEDPEDPVREQGGPVVHDT' A
#
# COMPACT_ATOMS: atom_id res chain seq x y z
N MET A 1 8.81 -7.95 -36.38
CA MET A 1 7.90 -7.86 -35.22
C MET A 1 6.48 -8.03 -35.74
N THR A 2 5.72 -8.99 -35.20
CA THR A 2 4.36 -9.24 -35.71
C THR A 2 3.38 -8.27 -35.07
N ALA A 3 2.35 -7.85 -35.81
CA ALA A 3 1.30 -6.98 -35.30
C ALA A 3 0.63 -7.58 -34.04
N THR A 4 0.50 -8.91 -33.99
CA THR A 4 -0.01 -9.65 -32.83
C THR A 4 0.79 -9.40 -31.57
N SER A 5 2.13 -9.38 -31.63
CA SER A 5 2.99 -9.11 -30.47
C SER A 5 2.78 -7.70 -29.92
N VAL A 6 2.63 -6.71 -30.81
CA VAL A 6 2.39 -5.32 -30.40
C VAL A 6 1.04 -5.18 -29.69
N THR A 7 0.00 -5.87 -30.18
CA THR A 7 -1.31 -5.87 -29.52
C THR A 7 -1.24 -6.43 -28.11
N PHE A 8 -0.57 -7.58 -27.91
CA PHE A 8 -0.41 -8.16 -26.57
C PHE A 8 0.41 -7.26 -25.64
N LEU A 9 1.43 -6.58 -26.17
CA LEU A 9 2.22 -5.62 -25.42
C LEU A 9 1.34 -4.47 -24.91
N VAL A 10 0.57 -3.84 -25.80
CA VAL A 10 -0.32 -2.71 -25.46
C VAL A 10 -1.39 -3.17 -24.48
N LEU A 11 -1.98 -4.36 -24.68
CA LEU A 11 -2.98 -4.93 -23.78
C LEU A 11 -2.42 -5.13 -22.37
N THR A 12 -1.20 -5.70 -22.28
CA THR A 12 -0.52 -5.92 -21.00
C THR A 12 -0.23 -4.59 -20.30
N LEU A 13 0.28 -3.59 -21.02
CA LEU A 13 0.48 -2.25 -20.46
C LEU A 13 -0.84 -1.66 -19.96
N ALA A 14 -1.91 -1.72 -20.75
CA ALA A 14 -3.21 -1.17 -20.38
C ALA A 14 -3.76 -1.84 -19.11
N ILE A 15 -3.56 -3.15 -18.94
CA ILE A 15 -4.00 -3.88 -17.74
C ILE A 15 -3.18 -3.44 -16.52
N VAL A 16 -1.85 -3.37 -16.64
CA VAL A 16 -0.97 -3.00 -15.52
C VAL A 16 -1.22 -1.57 -15.08
N TRP A 17 -1.17 -0.62 -16.02
CA TRP A 17 -1.39 0.79 -15.73
C TRP A 17 -2.84 1.09 -15.37
N GLY A 18 -3.80 0.44 -16.04
CA GLY A 18 -5.22 0.57 -15.73
C GLY A 18 -5.55 0.06 -14.33
N GLY A 19 -4.99 -1.09 -13.93
CA GLY A 19 -5.13 -1.63 -12.58
C GLY A 19 -4.52 -0.71 -11.51
N LEU A 20 -3.35 -0.13 -11.79
CA LEU A 20 -2.73 0.86 -10.90
C LEU A 20 -3.62 2.11 -10.73
N VAL A 21 -4.08 2.70 -11.84
CA VAL A 21 -4.97 3.87 -11.80
C VAL A 21 -6.26 3.55 -11.05
N ALA A 22 -6.87 2.40 -11.31
CA ALA A 22 -8.06 1.95 -10.61
C ALA A 22 -7.84 1.79 -9.10
N SER A 23 -6.69 1.23 -8.69
CA SER A 23 -6.31 1.09 -7.28
C SER A 23 -6.19 2.46 -6.59
N VAL A 24 -5.47 3.40 -7.21
CA VAL A 24 -5.32 4.76 -6.70
C VAL A 24 -6.66 5.46 -6.55
N LEU A 25 -7.53 5.36 -7.57
CA LEU A 25 -8.86 5.96 -7.53
C LEU A 25 -9.75 5.32 -6.45
N TYR A 26 -9.63 4.01 -6.24
CA TYR A 26 -10.36 3.29 -5.20
C TYR A 26 -9.98 3.75 -3.80
N VAL A 27 -8.68 3.87 -3.51
CA VAL A 27 -8.18 4.39 -2.23
C VAL A 27 -8.61 5.85 -2.07
N ARG A 28 -8.46 6.67 -3.11
CA ARG A 28 -8.90 8.07 -3.08
C ARG A 28 -10.40 8.23 -2.81
N ALA A 29 -11.22 7.32 -3.31
CA ALA A 29 -12.67 7.33 -3.09
C ALA A 29 -13.06 6.85 -1.68
N ARG A 30 -12.14 6.21 -0.95
CA ARG A 30 -12.32 5.74 0.42
C ARG A 30 -11.17 6.27 1.30
N PRO A 31 -11.08 7.59 1.50
CA PRO A 31 -10.13 8.14 2.44
C PRO A 31 -10.34 7.46 3.81
N GLU A 32 -9.23 7.25 4.52
CA GLU A 32 -9.20 6.57 5.81
C GLU A 32 -10.22 7.16 6.79
N ALA A 33 -10.70 6.34 7.73
CA ALA A 33 -11.73 6.74 8.67
C ALA A 33 -11.35 8.04 9.38
N ASP A 34 -12.22 9.06 9.32
CA ASP A 34 -12.10 10.34 10.04
C ASP A 34 -11.93 10.20 11.57
N HIS A 35 -12.09 8.97 12.08
CA HIS A 35 -11.83 8.56 13.45
C HIS A 35 -10.70 7.55 13.52
N LEU A 36 -9.53 7.94 13.06
CA LEU A 36 -8.30 7.35 13.57
C LEU A 36 -8.13 7.83 15.02
N PRO A 37 -8.06 6.93 16.03
CA PRO A 37 -7.71 7.35 17.38
C PRO A 37 -6.33 8.02 17.35
N PRO A 38 -6.04 8.95 18.28
CA PRO A 38 -4.71 9.52 18.40
C PRO A 38 -3.68 8.40 18.40
N GLY A 39 -2.67 8.50 17.53
CA GLY A 39 -1.51 7.60 17.60
C GLY A 39 -0.97 7.65 19.03
N GLY A 40 -0.75 6.47 19.64
CA GLY A 40 -0.19 6.41 20.98
C GLY A 40 1.09 7.24 21.04
N GLU A 41 1.30 7.95 22.15
CA GLU A 41 2.47 8.80 22.33
C GLU A 41 3.73 8.02 21.95
N GLU A 42 4.49 8.55 21.00
CA GLU A 42 5.83 8.06 20.72
C GLU A 42 6.65 8.38 21.96
N ASP A 43 6.69 7.45 22.92
CA ASP A 43 7.59 7.57 24.04
C ASP A 43 9.03 7.60 23.48
N PRO A 44 9.75 8.74 23.57
CA PRO A 44 11.11 8.87 23.05
C PRO A 44 12.09 7.94 23.76
N GLU A 45 11.69 7.41 24.91
CA GLU A 45 12.49 6.50 25.73
C GLU A 45 12.14 5.03 25.51
N ASP A 46 11.25 4.68 24.57
CA ASP A 46 10.86 3.30 24.26
C ASP A 46 11.97 2.57 23.45
N PRO A 47 12.79 1.72 24.10
CA PRO A 47 13.91 1.05 23.43
C PRO A 47 13.44 -0.10 22.53
N VAL A 48 12.14 -0.45 22.56
CA VAL A 48 11.56 -1.57 21.79
C VAL A 48 11.50 -1.23 20.30
N ARG A 49 11.32 0.05 19.93
CA ARG A 49 11.22 0.47 18.52
C ARG A 49 12.57 0.53 17.80
N GLU A 50 13.65 0.88 18.49
CA GLU A 50 14.98 0.98 17.86
C GLU A 50 15.56 -0.37 17.44
N GLN A 51 15.09 -1.47 18.02
CA GLN A 51 15.69 -2.80 17.80
C GLN A 51 14.97 -3.65 16.74
N GLY A 52 13.85 -3.19 16.15
CA GLY A 52 13.15 -3.90 15.07
C GLY A 52 12.79 -5.37 15.42
N GLY A 53 12.72 -5.68 16.71
CA GLY A 53 12.46 -7.02 17.22
C GLY A 53 10.97 -7.32 17.30
N PRO A 54 10.56 -8.60 17.22
CA PRO A 54 9.16 -8.96 17.38
C PRO A 54 8.66 -8.61 18.78
N VAL A 55 7.55 -7.87 18.84
CA VAL A 55 6.88 -7.53 20.10
C VAL A 55 6.24 -8.81 20.65
N VAL A 56 6.75 -9.30 21.77
CA VAL A 56 6.21 -10.46 22.46
C VAL A 56 5.02 -10.00 23.30
N HIS A 57 3.83 -10.46 22.97
CA HIS A 57 2.65 -10.30 23.81
C HIS A 57 2.56 -11.51 24.75
N ASP A 58 2.61 -11.27 26.06
CA ASP A 58 2.35 -12.32 27.04
C ASP A 58 0.86 -12.71 26.99
N THR A 59 0.63 -13.99 26.68
CA THR A 59 -0.64 -14.70 26.84
C THR A 59 -0.65 -15.50 28.13
#